data_AF-A0A9D6WBP5-F1
#
_entry.id   AF-A0A9D6WBP5-F1
#
_cell.length_a   1.000
_cell.length_b   1.000
_cell.length_c   1.000
_cell.angle_alpha   90.00
_cell.angle_beta   90.00
_cell.angle_gamma   90.00
#
_symmetry.space_group_name_H-M   'P 1'
#
loop_
_entity.id
_entity.type
_entity.pdbx_description
1 polymer ?
#
loop_
_entity_poly.entity_id
_entity_poly.type
_entity_poly.pdbx_seq_one_letter_code
_entity_poly.pdbx_strand_id
1 'polypeptide(L)'
;MSNARAPAVGAARAAERGVTLIELMVVVVIVGILASVAYPSYQDYVLRSKRTEAKALLSEVAGREERYFFDNNKYTSTLTDLGYASGSATSQSGLYSASFDATPPSGSYDTSYLIIATPVSGKHSDSKCGALKLDSRGKHDQEFGSEDLCWQ
;
A
#
# COMPACT_ATOMS: atom_id res chain seq x y z
N MET A 1 -50.65 53.47 52.31
CA MET A 1 -49.26 53.77 51.91
C MET A 1 -48.81 52.69 50.94
N SER A 2 -48.25 53.13 49.81
CA SER A 2 -47.84 52.38 48.62
C SER A 2 -46.85 51.26 48.93
N ASN A 3 -46.93 50.12 48.24
CA ASN A 3 -45.69 49.55 47.72
C ASN A 3 -45.89 48.76 46.41
N ALA A 4 -44.94 48.96 45.52
CA ALA A 4 -44.97 48.72 44.09
C ALA A 4 -44.69 47.26 43.71
N ARG A 5 -45.26 46.84 42.57
CA ARG A 5 -45.08 45.54 41.92
C ARG A 5 -43.77 45.56 41.12
N ALA A 6 -42.82 44.68 41.43
CA ALA A 6 -41.60 44.51 40.64
C ALA A 6 -41.90 43.92 39.25
N PRO A 7 -41.16 44.29 38.19
CA PRO A 7 -41.33 43.70 36.87
C PRO A 7 -40.65 42.32 36.81
N ALA A 8 -41.36 41.33 36.27
CA ALA A 8 -40.79 40.03 35.95
C ALA A 8 -39.87 40.16 34.74
N VAL A 9 -38.57 39.90 34.94
CA VAL A 9 -37.58 39.82 33.86
C VAL A 9 -37.87 38.53 33.08
N GLY A 10 -38.43 38.68 31.88
CA GLY A 10 -38.63 37.57 30.95
C GLY A 10 -37.28 37.07 30.44
N ALA A 11 -36.90 35.86 30.80
CA ALA A 11 -35.75 35.17 30.22
C ALA A 11 -36.01 34.95 28.71
N ALA A 12 -35.24 35.62 27.86
CA ALA A 12 -35.28 35.39 26.43
C ALA A 12 -34.84 33.95 26.14
N ARG A 13 -35.76 33.12 25.64
CA ARG A 13 -35.43 31.80 25.09
C ARG A 13 -34.52 32.02 23.89
N ALA A 14 -33.27 31.58 23.97
CA ALA A 14 -32.43 31.40 22.81
C ALA A 14 -33.15 30.39 21.88
N ALA A 15 -33.54 30.84 20.70
CA ALA A 15 -34.15 29.95 19.71
C ALA A 15 -33.10 28.95 19.24
N GLU A 16 -33.30 27.67 19.52
CA GLU A 16 -32.48 26.60 18.96
C GLU A 16 -32.65 26.61 17.44
N ARG A 17 -31.56 26.88 16.72
CA ARG A 17 -31.54 26.84 15.24
C ARG A 17 -31.38 25.38 14.81
N GLY A 18 -32.43 24.80 14.24
CA GLY A 18 -32.39 23.48 13.60
C GLY A 18 -31.84 23.55 12.18
N VAL A 19 -31.13 22.50 11.75
CA VAL A 19 -30.70 22.29 10.35
C VAL A 19 -31.92 21.99 9.49
N THR A 20 -32.00 22.59 8.31
CA THR A 20 -33.10 22.31 7.37
C THR A 20 -32.81 21.06 6.53
N LEU A 21 -33.87 20.38 6.08
CA LEU A 21 -33.74 19.21 5.21
C LEU A 21 -33.01 19.54 3.89
N ILE A 22 -33.26 20.73 3.35
CA ILE A 22 -32.59 21.20 2.12
C ILE A 22 -31.10 21.50 2.34
N GLU A 23 -30.73 22.03 3.50
CA GLU A 23 -29.33 22.29 3.86
C GLU A 23 -28.54 20.98 3.96
N LEU A 24 -29.14 19.94 4.55
CA LEU A 24 -28.55 18.61 4.57
C LEU A 24 -28.42 18.00 3.16
N MET A 25 -29.41 18.17 2.28
CA MET A 25 -29.32 17.68 0.90
C MET A 25 -28.19 18.35 0.12
N VAL A 26 -27.99 19.66 0.26
CA VAL A 26 -26.89 20.36 -0.39
C VAL A 26 -25.54 19.87 0.13
N VAL A 27 -25.39 19.65 1.43
CA VAL A 27 -24.16 19.13 2.03
C VAL A 27 -23.83 17.73 1.48
N VAL A 28 -24.81 16.83 1.40
CA VAL A 28 -24.60 15.48 0.86
C VAL A 28 -24.17 15.52 -0.61
N VAL A 29 -24.76 16.43 -1.41
CA VAL A 29 -24.36 16.62 -2.81
C VAL A 29 -22.89 17.07 -2.90
N ILE A 30 -22.48 18.06 -2.10
CA ILE A 30 -21.09 18.54 -2.11
C ILE A 30 -20.13 17.42 -1.68
N VAL A 31 -20.44 16.69 -0.60
CA VAL A 31 -19.61 15.57 -0.13
C VAL A 31 -19.54 14.46 -1.18
N GLY A 32 -20.64 14.16 -1.88
CA GLY A 32 -20.66 13.18 -2.96
C GLY A 32 -19.70 13.53 -4.10
N ILE A 33 -19.68 14.80 -4.53
CA ILE A 33 -18.75 15.29 -5.56
C ILE A 33 -17.30 15.15 -5.07
N LEU A 34 -16.98 15.59 -3.86
CA LEU A 34 -15.62 15.48 -3.31
C LEU A 34 -15.18 14.01 -3.17
N ALA A 35 -16.05 13.15 -2.67
CA ALA A 35 -15.75 11.73 -2.47
C ALA A 35 -15.42 11.00 -3.78
N SER A 36 -16.08 11.37 -4.89
CA SER A 36 -15.85 10.77 -6.20
C SER A 36 -14.40 10.93 -6.72
N VAL A 37 -13.73 12.02 -6.34
CA VAL A 37 -12.34 12.31 -6.72
C VAL A 37 -11.37 11.84 -5.63
N ALA A 38 -11.70 12.09 -4.37
CA ALA A 38 -10.82 11.80 -3.25
C ALA A 38 -10.63 10.30 -3.00
N TYR A 39 -11.70 9.51 -3.12
CA TYR A 39 -11.65 8.07 -2.83
C TYR A 39 -10.69 7.29 -3.75
N PRO A 40 -10.78 7.37 -5.10
CA PRO A 40 -9.84 6.65 -5.97
C PRO A 40 -8.39 7.12 -5.78
N SER A 41 -8.17 8.42 -5.57
CA SER A 41 -6.84 8.98 -5.31
C SER A 41 -6.22 8.44 -4.02
N TYR A 42 -7.03 8.33 -2.95
CA TYR A 42 -6.57 7.75 -1.68
C TYR A 42 -6.23 6.26 -1.81
N GLN A 43 -7.04 5.49 -2.54
CA GLN A 43 -6.74 4.08 -2.81
C GLN A 43 -5.40 3.91 -3.54
N ASP A 44 -5.13 4.77 -4.53
CA ASP A 44 -3.84 4.76 -5.25
C ASP A 44 -2.67 5.12 -4.35
N TYR A 45 -2.84 6.09 -3.44
CA TYR A 45 -1.82 6.44 -2.45
C TYR A 45 -1.50 5.26 -1.53
N VAL A 46 -2.53 4.57 -1.03
CA VAL A 46 -2.34 3.38 -0.19
C VAL A 46 -1.64 2.27 -0.97
N LEU A 47 -2.03 2.01 -2.22
CA LEU A 47 -1.37 1.00 -3.06
C LEU A 47 0.11 1.34 -3.32
N ARG A 48 0.45 2.60 -3.58
CA ARG A 48 1.85 3.03 -3.72
C ARG A 48 2.67 2.73 -2.46
N SER A 49 2.13 3.02 -1.27
CA SER A 49 2.79 2.68 -0.01
C SER A 49 3.00 1.16 0.15
N LYS A 50 2.03 0.34 -0.25
CA LYS A 50 2.19 -1.13 -0.23
C LYS A 50 3.26 -1.61 -1.21
N ARG A 51 3.36 -1.01 -2.40
CA ARG A 51 4.44 -1.30 -3.36
C ARG A 51 5.81 -0.93 -2.82
N THR A 52 5.93 0.13 -2.02
CA THR A 52 7.19 0.46 -1.35
C THR A 52 7.66 -0.67 -0.45
N GLU A 53 6.75 -1.35 0.26
CA GLU A 53 7.11 -2.55 1.02
C GLU A 53 7.57 -3.71 0.13
N ALA A 54 6.92 -3.92 -1.01
CA ALA A 54 7.35 -4.93 -1.98
C ALA A 54 8.77 -4.65 -2.50
N LYS A 55 9.07 -3.39 -2.85
CA LYS A 55 10.40 -2.97 -3.30
C LYS A 55 11.45 -3.18 -2.20
N ALA A 56 11.13 -2.81 -0.96
CA ALA A 56 12.01 -3.05 0.18
C ALA A 56 12.31 -4.55 0.38
N LEU A 57 11.29 -5.40 0.27
CA LEU A 57 11.45 -6.85 0.32
C LEU A 57 12.35 -7.37 -0.81
N LEU A 58 12.13 -6.91 -2.06
CA LEU A 58 12.96 -7.29 -3.21
C LEU A 58 14.43 -6.87 -3.00
N SER A 59 14.67 -5.64 -2.53
CA SER A 59 16.03 -5.16 -2.24
C SER A 59 16.70 -5.92 -1.10
N GLU A 60 15.95 -6.35 -0.08
CA GLU A 60 16.48 -7.17 1.01
C GLU A 60 16.93 -8.54 0.49
N VAL A 61 16.07 -9.22 -0.29
CA VAL A 61 16.38 -10.53 -0.87
C VAL A 61 17.55 -10.41 -1.84
N ALA A 62 17.58 -9.38 -2.69
CA ALA A 62 18.71 -9.11 -3.58
C ALA A 62 20.02 -8.92 -2.81
N GLY A 63 20.03 -8.15 -1.72
CA GLY A 63 21.23 -7.99 -0.90
C GLY A 63 21.72 -9.29 -0.26
N ARG A 64 20.80 -10.21 0.07
CA ARG A 64 21.15 -11.55 0.56
C ARG A 64 21.69 -12.45 -0.56
N GLU A 65 21.12 -12.37 -1.76
CA GLU A 65 21.65 -13.05 -2.95
C GLU A 65 23.08 -12.62 -3.27
N GLU A 66 23.38 -11.32 -3.22
CA GLU A 66 24.75 -10.84 -3.43
C GLU A 66 25.71 -11.42 -2.40
N ARG A 67 25.32 -11.44 -1.12
CA ARG A 67 26.13 -12.09 -0.07
C ARG A 67 26.32 -13.58 -0.35
N TYR A 68 25.26 -14.28 -0.71
CA TYR A 68 25.33 -15.71 -1.02
C TYR A 68 26.25 -15.99 -2.21
N PHE A 69 26.23 -15.13 -3.24
CA PHE A 69 27.13 -15.21 -4.39
C PHE A 69 28.59 -15.04 -3.98
N PHE A 70 28.91 -14.09 -3.10
CA PHE A 70 30.28 -13.93 -2.59
C PHE A 70 30.82 -15.19 -1.89
N ASP A 71 29.95 -15.94 -1.20
CA ASP A 71 30.34 -17.14 -0.47
C ASP A 71 30.36 -18.41 -1.36
N ASN A 72 29.50 -18.47 -2.39
CA ASN A 72 29.22 -19.70 -3.15
C ASN A 72 29.53 -19.62 -4.65
N ASN A 73 29.89 -18.45 -5.18
CA ASN A 73 30.09 -18.18 -6.62
C ASN A 73 28.89 -18.53 -7.51
N LYS A 74 27.68 -18.53 -6.94
CA LYS A 74 26.41 -18.72 -7.63
C LYS A 74 25.28 -18.10 -6.81
N TYR A 75 24.16 -17.78 -7.45
CA TYR A 75 22.93 -17.42 -6.77
C TYR A 75 22.14 -18.66 -6.38
N THR A 76 21.10 -18.48 -5.58
CA THR A 76 20.18 -19.56 -5.19
C THR A 76 18.76 -19.24 -5.64
N SER A 77 17.95 -20.29 -5.73
CA SER A 77 16.50 -20.20 -5.91
C SER A 77 15.76 -20.52 -4.61
N THR A 78 16.50 -20.74 -3.52
CA THR A 78 15.97 -21.24 -2.26
C THR A 78 16.14 -20.21 -1.15
N LEU A 79 15.03 -19.72 -0.62
CA LEU A 79 15.03 -18.71 0.44
C LEU A 79 15.69 -19.18 1.75
N THR A 80 15.77 -20.49 2.01
CA THR A 80 16.45 -21.02 3.20
C THR A 80 17.95 -20.77 3.15
N ASP A 81 18.56 -20.84 1.97
CA ASP A 81 20.00 -20.58 1.76
C ASP A 81 20.34 -19.11 2.04
N LEU A 82 19.36 -18.22 1.86
CA LEU A 82 19.45 -16.79 2.19
C LEU A 82 19.15 -16.48 3.68
N GLY A 83 18.89 -17.50 4.49
CA GLY A 83 18.64 -17.38 5.93
C GLY A 83 17.19 -17.08 6.32
N TYR A 84 16.22 -17.31 5.44
CA TYR A 84 14.80 -17.26 5.81
C TYR A 84 14.38 -18.58 6.46
N ALA A 85 14.12 -18.56 7.78
CA ALA A 85 13.94 -19.73 8.65
C ALA A 85 12.73 -20.65 8.35
N SER A 86 11.98 -20.38 7.29
CA SER A 86 10.84 -21.18 6.82
C SER A 86 10.75 -21.26 5.29
N GLY A 87 11.81 -20.84 4.58
CA GLY A 87 11.77 -20.69 3.13
C GLY A 87 10.74 -19.65 2.67
N SER A 88 10.33 -18.73 3.55
CA SER A 88 9.37 -17.68 3.26
C SER A 88 9.97 -16.31 3.60
N ALA A 89 9.98 -15.43 2.62
CA ALA A 89 10.34 -14.03 2.76
C ALA A 89 9.08 -13.20 2.56
N THR A 90 8.70 -12.42 3.57
CA THR A 90 7.49 -11.59 3.53
C THR A 90 7.83 -10.15 3.89
N SER A 91 7.06 -9.22 3.36
CA SER A 91 7.24 -7.80 3.70
C SER A 91 6.94 -7.55 5.18
N GLN A 92 7.37 -6.39 5.69
CA GLN A 92 7.25 -6.04 7.11
C GLN A 92 5.82 -6.19 7.67
N SER A 93 4.79 -5.84 6.88
CA SER A 93 3.39 -5.99 7.29
C SER A 93 2.71 -7.26 6.73
N GLY A 94 3.47 -8.14 6.06
CA GLY A 94 2.99 -9.40 5.50
C GLY A 94 2.07 -9.21 4.29
N LEU A 95 2.22 -8.10 3.56
CA LEU A 95 1.41 -7.78 2.38
C LEU A 95 1.94 -8.44 1.11
N TYR A 96 3.26 -8.61 1.01
CA TYR A 96 3.91 -9.27 -0.12
C TYR A 96 4.72 -10.48 0.36
N SER A 97 4.82 -11.49 -0.51
CA SER A 97 5.74 -12.62 -0.36
C SER A 97 6.69 -12.67 -1.55
N ALA A 98 7.98 -12.92 -1.29
CA ALA A 98 8.97 -13.11 -2.33
C ALA A 98 9.10 -14.59 -2.72
N SER A 99 9.32 -14.84 -4.01
CA SER A 99 9.66 -16.13 -4.59
C SER A 99 10.61 -15.92 -5.77
N PHE A 100 11.26 -16.98 -6.26
CA PHE A 100 12.09 -16.90 -7.45
C PHE A 100 11.37 -17.45 -8.69
N ASP A 101 11.65 -16.86 -9.85
CA ASP A 101 11.16 -17.38 -11.13
C ASP A 101 11.89 -18.66 -11.51
N ALA A 102 11.19 -19.68 -12.00
CA ALA A 102 11.81 -20.93 -12.41
C ALA A 102 12.88 -20.75 -13.52
N THR A 103 12.81 -19.66 -14.28
CA THR A 103 13.70 -19.35 -15.41
C THR A 103 14.31 -17.95 -15.23
N PRO A 104 15.47 -17.81 -14.56
CA PRO A 104 16.13 -16.53 -14.43
C PRO A 104 16.63 -16.03 -15.80
N PRO A 105 16.96 -14.74 -15.97
CA PRO A 105 17.20 -14.13 -17.29
C PRO A 105 18.34 -14.77 -18.11
N SER A 106 19.37 -15.31 -17.45
CA SER A 106 20.47 -16.04 -18.13
C SER A 106 20.19 -17.54 -18.31
N GLY A 107 19.04 -18.04 -17.86
CA GLY A 107 18.67 -19.45 -17.89
C GLY A 107 19.31 -20.31 -16.79
N SER A 108 20.19 -19.74 -15.96
CA SER A 108 20.78 -20.42 -14.80
C SER A 108 20.95 -19.49 -13.60
N TYR A 109 20.78 -20.05 -12.41
CA TYR A 109 21.08 -19.40 -11.13
C TYR A 109 22.57 -19.24 -10.85
N ASP A 110 23.45 -19.81 -11.68
CA ASP A 110 24.90 -19.59 -11.51
C ASP A 110 25.30 -18.13 -11.72
N THR A 111 24.54 -17.37 -12.52
CA THR A 111 24.90 -16.02 -12.94
C THR A 111 23.77 -15.00 -12.90
N SER A 112 22.51 -15.43 -12.72
CA SER A 112 21.40 -14.50 -12.56
C SER A 112 20.27 -15.06 -11.70
N TYR A 113 19.45 -14.16 -11.17
CA TYR A 113 18.19 -14.50 -10.51
C TYR A 113 17.10 -13.56 -11.01
N LEU A 114 15.85 -13.96 -10.79
CA LEU A 114 14.67 -13.10 -10.88
C LEU A 114 13.81 -13.32 -9.65
N ILE A 115 13.76 -12.32 -8.77
CA ILE A 115 12.91 -12.35 -7.58
C ILE A 115 11.58 -11.71 -7.93
N ILE A 116 10.49 -12.32 -7.49
CA ILE A 116 9.10 -11.90 -7.70
C ILE A 116 8.48 -11.65 -6.34
N ALA A 117 8.00 -10.44 -6.09
CA ALA A 117 7.18 -10.08 -4.94
C ALA A 117 5.71 -10.08 -5.33
N THR A 118 4.96 -11.07 -4.86
CA THR A 118 3.53 -11.26 -5.15
C THR A 118 2.67 -10.76 -3.99
N PRO A 119 1.57 -10.01 -4.25
CA PRO A 119 0.58 -9.67 -3.23
C PRO A 119 0.02 -10.92 -2.55
N VAL A 120 -0.02 -10.93 -1.22
CA VAL A 120 -0.56 -12.05 -0.45
C VAL A 120 -2.08 -12.06 -0.55
N SER A 121 -2.63 -13.20 -0.96
CA SER A 121 -4.07 -13.39 -1.10
C SER A 121 -4.81 -13.14 0.22
N GLY A 122 -5.93 -12.41 0.16
CA GLY A 122 -6.73 -12.03 1.33
C GLY A 122 -6.18 -10.85 2.14
N LYS A 123 -4.98 -10.32 1.84
CA LYS A 123 -4.45 -9.11 2.49
C LYS A 123 -4.70 -7.85 1.67
N HIS A 124 -4.43 -7.91 0.37
CA HIS A 124 -4.81 -6.88 -0.60
C HIS A 124 -4.77 -7.44 -2.02
N SER A 125 -5.20 -6.63 -2.98
CA SER A 125 -5.00 -6.88 -4.40
C SER A 125 -4.52 -5.58 -5.04
N ASP A 126 -3.54 -5.69 -5.92
CA ASP A 126 -3.07 -4.59 -6.75
C ASP A 126 -3.35 -4.89 -8.21
N SER A 127 -4.56 -4.57 -8.65
CA SER A 127 -4.99 -4.79 -10.03
C SER A 127 -4.27 -3.91 -11.05
N LYS A 128 -3.50 -2.91 -10.62
CA LYS A 128 -2.79 -2.00 -11.52
C LYS A 128 -1.38 -2.49 -11.84
N CYS A 129 -0.71 -3.13 -10.87
CA CYS A 129 0.69 -3.55 -11.01
C CYS A 129 0.93 -5.05 -10.83
N GLY A 130 0.09 -5.74 -10.03
CA GLY A 130 0.27 -7.14 -9.71
C GLY A 130 1.57 -7.43 -8.98
N ALA A 131 2.24 -8.52 -9.35
CA ALA A 131 3.55 -8.88 -8.84
C ALA A 131 4.65 -7.94 -9.36
N LEU A 132 5.57 -7.54 -8.48
CA LEU A 132 6.76 -6.76 -8.84
C LEU A 132 7.98 -7.68 -8.93
N LYS A 133 8.86 -7.45 -9.89
CA LYS A 133 10.01 -8.31 -10.18
C LYS A 133 11.31 -7.53 -10.18
N LEU A 134 12.40 -8.16 -9.72
CA LEU A 134 13.74 -7.59 -9.72
C LEU A 134 14.76 -8.64 -10.16
N ASP A 135 15.57 -8.32 -11.16
CA ASP A 135 16.68 -9.17 -11.62
C ASP A 135 18.02 -8.82 -10.97
N SER A 136 19.01 -9.71 -11.13
CA SER A 136 20.37 -9.54 -10.59
C SER A 136 21.17 -8.37 -11.17
N ARG A 137 20.68 -7.70 -12.22
CA ARG A 137 21.29 -6.50 -12.81
C ARG A 137 20.58 -5.23 -12.35
N GLY A 138 19.61 -5.34 -11.45
CA GLY A 138 18.78 -4.24 -11.00
C GLY A 138 17.68 -3.84 -11.99
N LYS A 139 17.46 -4.60 -13.06
CA LYS A 139 16.30 -4.39 -13.93
C LYS A 139 15.05 -4.82 -13.17
N HIS A 140 14.14 -3.88 -13.01
CA HIS A 140 12.84 -4.12 -12.43
C HIS A 140 11.77 -4.30 -13.51
N ASP A 141 10.73 -5.05 -13.16
CA ASP A 141 9.58 -5.30 -14.03
C ASP A 141 8.32 -5.49 -13.18
N GLN A 142 7.15 -5.53 -13.81
CA GLN A 142 5.87 -5.69 -13.15
C GLN A 142 4.96 -6.60 -13.96
N GLU A 143 3.97 -7.19 -13.31
CA GLU A 143 3.01 -8.07 -13.96
C GLU A 143 2.05 -7.30 -14.87
N PHE A 144 1.59 -6.13 -14.41
CA PHE A 144 0.63 -5.29 -15.12
C PHE A 144 1.03 -3.81 -15.08
N GLY A 145 0.43 -3.00 -15.96
CA GLY A 145 0.63 -1.56 -15.95
C GLY A 145 2.01 -1.12 -16.46
N SER A 146 2.27 0.19 -16.37
CA SER A 146 3.54 0.78 -16.80
C SER A 146 4.57 0.83 -15.67
N GLU A 147 5.84 0.81 -16.04
CA GLU A 147 6.96 0.90 -15.10
C GLU A 147 6.86 2.16 -14.24
N ASP A 148 6.59 3.31 -14.85
CA ASP A 148 6.40 4.59 -14.14
C ASP A 148 5.28 4.56 -13.08
N LEU A 149 4.25 3.73 -13.26
CA LEU A 149 3.17 3.65 -12.29
C LEU A 149 3.54 2.76 -11.08
N CYS A 150 4.30 1.70 -11.34
CA CYS A 150 4.56 0.63 -10.38
C CYS A 150 5.89 0.81 -9.64
N TRP A 151 6.89 1.38 -10.32
CA TRP A 151 8.26 1.52 -9.86
C TRP A 151 8.65 2.93 -9.42
N GLN A 152 7.75 3.91 -9.48
CA GLN A 152 7.88 5.24 -8.84
C GLN A 152 8.01 5.22 -7.32
#